data_AF-A0A9E3E8L7-F1
#
_entry.id   AF-A0A9E3E8L7-F1
#
_cell.length_a   1.000
_cell.length_b   1.000
_cell.length_c   1.000
_cell.angle_alpha   90.00
_cell.angle_beta   90.00
_cell.angle_gamma   90.00
#
_symmetry.space_group_name_H-M   'P 1'
#
loop_
_entity.id
_entity.type
_entity.pdbx_description
1 polymer ?
#
loop_
_entity_poly.entity_id
_entity_poly.type
_entity_poly.pdbx_seq_one_letter_code
_entity_poly.pdbx_strand_id
1 'polypeptide(L)'
;MKIFFLCLILLTFGIASAVAQDASDTNSKSKTRTVTGCLTKGDNSAGSDEYLLAANDGSTWEVRSDNVSLAKHLGHTVMATGVVAHSAM
;
A
#
# COMPACT_ATOMS: atom_id res chain seq x y z
N MET A 1 59.04 -19.23 0.04
CA MET A 1 57.98 -19.97 0.76
C MET A 1 56.92 -18.99 1.24
N LYS A 2 55.96 -18.59 0.40
CA LYS A 2 54.82 -17.76 0.85
C LYS A 2 53.70 -17.57 -0.19
N ILE A 3 53.81 -18.14 -1.39
CA ILE A 3 52.81 -17.92 -2.46
C ILE A 3 52.01 -19.19 -2.80
N PHE A 4 52.39 -20.34 -2.23
CA PHE A 4 51.68 -21.63 -2.37
C PHE A 4 50.31 -21.69 -1.65
N PHE A 5 49.84 -20.59 -1.06
CA PHE A 5 48.60 -20.51 -0.28
C PHE A 5 47.48 -19.70 -0.95
N LEU A 6 47.61 -19.34 -2.24
CA LEU A 6 46.60 -18.56 -2.96
C LEU A 6 45.74 -19.37 -3.95
N CYS A 7 45.83 -20.71 -3.93
CA CYS A 7 45.05 -21.60 -4.82
C CYS A 7 43.84 -22.28 -4.17
N LEU A 8 43.53 -22.03 -2.88
CA LEU A 8 42.48 -22.80 -2.16
C LEU A 8 41.15 -22.05 -1.94
N ILE A 9 40.97 -20.85 -2.51
CA ILE A 9 39.68 -20.11 -2.41
C ILE A 9 38.92 -20.11 -3.75
N LEU A 10 39.11 -21.17 -4.56
CA LEU A 10 38.31 -21.47 -5.75
C LEU A 10 37.15 -22.44 -5.40
N LEU A 11 36.49 -22.21 -4.27
CA LEU A 11 35.28 -22.95 -3.90
C LEU A 11 34.04 -22.06 -4.04
N THR A 12 33.28 -22.36 -5.10
CA THR A 12 31.81 -22.27 -5.15
C THR A 12 31.20 -20.90 -4.94
N PHE A 13 31.21 -20.06 -5.98
CA PHE A 13 30.13 -19.11 -6.20
C PHE A 13 29.21 -19.66 -7.29
N GLY A 14 28.27 -20.51 -6.88
CA GLY A 14 27.20 -20.99 -7.74
C GLY A 14 26.18 -19.88 -7.93
N ILE A 15 26.16 -19.26 -9.11
CA ILE A 15 25.13 -18.30 -9.47
C ILE A 15 23.92 -19.12 -9.93
N ALA A 16 23.06 -19.51 -8.99
CA ALA A 16 21.72 -19.97 -9.32
C ALA A 16 20.88 -18.73 -9.69
N SER A 17 20.89 -18.37 -10.97
CA SER A 17 19.90 -17.42 -11.49
C SER A 17 18.54 -18.14 -11.54
N ALA A 18 17.79 -18.05 -10.43
CA ALA A 18 16.36 -18.32 -10.45
C ALA A 18 15.68 -17.22 -11.26
N VAL A 19 15.27 -17.53 -12.49
CA VAL A 19 14.33 -16.68 -13.22
C VAL A 19 12.97 -16.83 -12.52
N ALA A 20 12.66 -15.88 -11.64
CA ALA A 20 11.31 -15.73 -11.15
C ALA A 20 10.42 -15.38 -12.34
N GLN A 21 9.53 -16.30 -12.72
CA GLN A 21 8.43 -15.99 -13.62
C GLN A 21 7.46 -15.11 -12.85
N ASP A 22 7.71 -13.79 -12.84
CA ASP A 22 6.70 -12.83 -12.43
C ASP A 22 5.67 -12.78 -13.56
N ALA A 23 4.77 -13.76 -13.55
CA ALA A 23 3.48 -13.64 -14.21
C ALA A 23 2.67 -12.60 -13.42
N SER A 24 3.13 -11.34 -13.44
CA SER A 24 2.34 -10.22 -12.98
C SER A 24 1.30 -9.96 -14.04
N ASP A 25 0.12 -10.56 -13.84
CA ASP A 25 -1.11 -10.15 -14.48
C ASP A 25 -1.22 -8.62 -14.38
N THR A 26 -0.91 -7.95 -15.48
CA THR A 26 -0.77 -6.50 -15.59
C THR A 26 -2.11 -5.76 -15.55
N ASN A 27 -3.14 -6.30 -14.89
CA ASN A 27 -4.48 -5.74 -14.97
C ASN A 27 -5.38 -5.95 -13.75
N SER A 28 -4.88 -5.82 -12.52
CA SER A 28 -5.75 -5.55 -11.36
C SER A 28 -5.73 -4.07 -10.98
N LYS A 29 -6.02 -3.21 -11.95
CA LYS A 29 -6.28 -1.79 -11.73
C LYS A 29 -7.53 -1.67 -10.84
N SER A 30 -7.30 -1.24 -9.61
CA SER A 30 -8.31 -0.90 -8.60
C SER A 30 -9.08 -2.09 -7.98
N LYS A 31 -8.63 -2.50 -6.79
CA LYS A 31 -9.30 -3.54 -5.98
C LYS A 31 -10.38 -2.89 -5.13
N THR A 32 -11.62 -3.37 -5.20
CA THR A 32 -12.67 -2.99 -4.25
C THR A 32 -12.30 -3.50 -2.85
N ARG A 33 -12.42 -2.65 -1.85
CA ARG A 33 -12.15 -2.98 -0.44
C ARG A 33 -13.26 -2.45 0.46
N THR A 34 -13.46 -3.14 1.57
CA THR A 34 -14.27 -2.66 2.70
C THR A 34 -13.33 -2.40 3.86
N VAL A 35 -13.42 -1.19 4.43
CA VAL A 35 -12.57 -0.72 5.53
C VAL A 35 -13.48 -0.16 6.62
N THR A 36 -13.24 -0.57 7.86
CA THR A 36 -13.96 -0.05 9.03
C THR A 36 -13.00 0.74 9.89
N GLY A 37 -13.41 1.92 10.35
CA GLY A 37 -12.55 2.82 11.10
C GLY A 37 -13.23 4.09 11.58
N CYS A 38 -12.47 4.93 12.27
CA CYS A 38 -12.91 6.26 12.69
C CYS A 38 -12.69 7.27 11.55
N LEU A 39 -13.75 8.00 11.18
CA LEU A 39 -13.67 9.03 10.14
C LEU A 39 -13.28 10.38 10.73
N THR A 40 -12.23 10.99 10.21
CA THR A 40 -11.72 12.30 10.61
C THR A 40 -11.58 13.22 9.40
N LYS A 41 -11.43 14.52 9.68
CA LYS A 41 -11.19 15.53 8.66
C LYS A 41 -9.70 15.57 8.34
N GLY A 42 -9.30 15.57 7.06
CA GLY A 42 -7.89 15.62 6.65
C GLY A 42 -7.25 16.99 6.90
N ASP A 43 -5.94 17.11 6.86
CA ASP A 43 -5.23 18.30 7.38
C ASP A 43 -5.35 19.54 6.46
N ASN A 44 -5.60 19.35 5.15
CA ASN A 44 -5.79 20.43 4.16
C ASN A 44 -7.25 20.93 4.03
N SER A 45 -8.04 20.67 5.06
CA SER A 45 -9.50 20.69 5.04
C SER A 45 -10.21 22.04 5.05
N ALA A 46 -9.48 23.15 4.95
CA ALA A 46 -10.07 24.46 4.72
C ALA A 46 -10.55 24.57 3.25
N GLY A 47 -11.46 23.68 2.84
CA GLY A 47 -12.06 23.65 1.50
C GLY A 47 -11.88 22.34 0.72
N SER A 48 -11.07 21.37 1.18
CA SER A 48 -10.93 20.07 0.51
C SER A 48 -11.89 19.02 1.06
N ASP A 49 -12.48 18.23 0.16
CA ASP A 49 -13.25 17.01 0.45
C ASP A 49 -12.34 15.83 0.82
N GLU A 50 -11.25 16.11 1.52
CA GLU A 50 -10.28 15.12 1.96
C GLU A 50 -10.62 14.69 3.38
N TYR A 51 -10.96 13.41 3.51
CA TYR A 51 -11.30 12.76 4.76
C TYR A 51 -10.36 11.59 4.99
N LEU A 52 -10.01 11.36 6.25
CA LEU A 52 -9.18 10.23 6.65
C LEU A 52 -10.02 9.22 7.40
N LEU A 53 -9.79 7.93 7.11
CA LEU A 53 -10.37 6.81 7.83
C LEU A 53 -9.24 6.05 8.51
N ALA A 54 -9.12 6.23 9.83
CA ALA A 54 -8.21 5.46 10.66
C ALA A 54 -8.85 4.09 10.93
N ALA A 55 -8.37 3.08 10.22
CA ALA A 55 -8.95 1.75 10.23
C ALA A 55 -8.59 0.97 11.50
N ASN A 56 -9.45 0.02 11.87
CA ASN A 56 -9.25 -0.84 13.03
C ASN A 56 -7.99 -1.72 12.96
N ASP A 57 -7.45 -1.96 11.75
CA ASP A 57 -6.21 -2.70 11.53
C ASP A 57 -4.94 -1.82 11.65
N GLY A 58 -5.10 -0.55 12.00
CA GLY A 58 -4.02 0.43 12.12
C GLY A 58 -3.63 1.11 10.80
N SER A 59 -4.23 0.73 9.66
CA SER A 59 -4.05 1.45 8.41
C SER A 59 -4.81 2.78 8.41
N THR A 60 -4.36 3.73 7.59
CA THR A 60 -5.06 5.00 7.37
C THR A 60 -5.35 5.16 5.89
N TRP A 61 -6.58 5.55 5.57
CA TRP A 61 -7.05 5.70 4.19
C TRP A 61 -7.55 7.11 3.95
N GLU A 62 -7.17 7.68 2.82
CA GLU A 62 -7.91 8.82 2.25
C GLU A 62 -9.20 8.31 1.62
N VAL A 63 -10.31 8.97 1.94
CA VAL A 63 -11.65 8.57 1.48
C VAL A 63 -12.35 9.75 0.86
N ARG A 64 -12.98 9.50 -0.29
CA ARG A 64 -13.81 10.45 -1.02
C ARG A 64 -15.15 9.79 -1.38
N SER A 65 -16.21 10.59 -1.44
CA SER A 65 -17.53 10.11 -1.86
C SER A 65 -18.28 11.20 -2.60
N ASP A 66 -18.79 10.87 -3.78
CA ASP A 66 -19.60 11.79 -4.58
C ASP A 66 -21.08 11.80 -4.14
N ASN A 67 -21.52 10.77 -3.41
CA ASN A 67 -22.93 10.56 -3.06
C ASN A 67 -23.22 10.69 -1.56
N VAL A 68 -22.20 10.61 -0.70
CA VAL A 68 -22.35 10.68 0.76
C VAL A 68 -21.57 11.87 1.29
N SER A 69 -22.25 12.73 2.05
CA SER A 69 -21.60 13.85 2.74
C SER A 69 -20.81 13.35 3.95
N LEU A 70 -19.53 13.06 3.74
CA LEU A 70 -18.62 12.52 4.76
C LEU A 70 -18.48 13.44 5.99
N ALA A 71 -18.66 14.75 5.82
CA ALA A 71 -18.69 15.72 6.91
C ALA A 71 -19.73 15.38 8.00
N LYS A 72 -20.86 14.76 7.63
CA LYS A 72 -21.92 14.34 8.58
C LYS A 72 -21.56 13.12 9.41
N HIS A 73 -20.44 12.47 9.10
CA HIS A 73 -19.99 11.24 9.75
C HIS A 73 -18.65 11.42 10.48
N LEU A 74 -18.16 12.65 10.62
CA LEU A 74 -16.94 12.94 11.36
C LEU A 74 -17.06 12.52 12.83
N GLY A 75 -16.01 11.89 13.35
CA GLY A 75 -15.95 11.38 14.72
C GLY A 75 -16.71 10.07 14.93
N HIS A 76 -17.37 9.52 13.91
CA HIS A 76 -18.03 8.23 14.00
C HIS A 76 -17.12 7.10 13.51
N THR A 77 -17.36 5.90 14.03
CA THR A 77 -16.89 4.67 13.39
C THR A 77 -17.80 4.35 12.21
N VAL A 78 -17.23 4.24 11.02
CA VAL A 78 -17.95 3.93 9.77
C VAL A 78 -17.35 2.71 9.11
N MET A 79 -18.15 2.03 8.28
CA MET A 79 -17.73 0.97 7.38
C MET A 79 -17.87 1.48 5.95
N ALA A 80 -16.74 1.68 5.26
CA ALA A 80 -16.67 2.22 3.91
C ALA A 80 -16.30 1.12 2.91
N THR A 81 -17.07 0.99 1.84
CA THR A 81 -16.76 0.09 0.72
C THR A 81 -16.53 0.91 -0.54
N GLY A 82 -15.41 0.70 -1.21
CA GLY A 82 -15.04 1.48 -2.38
C GLY A 82 -13.91 0.89 -3.19
N VAL A 83 -13.70 1.47 -4.35
CA VAL A 83 -12.63 1.11 -5.27
C VAL A 83 -11.37 1.86 -4.87
N VAL A 84 -10.25 1.14 -4.72
CA VAL A 84 -8.97 1.76 -4.35
C VAL A 84 -8.33 2.38 -5.58
N ALA A 85 -8.16 3.70 -5.57
CA ALA A 85 -7.38 4.43 -6.55
C ALA A 85 -5.94 4.63 -6.05
N HIS A 86 -4.97 4.34 -6.91
CA HIS A 86 -3.58 4.75 -6.71
C HIS A 86 -3.26 5.81 -7.77
N SER A 87 -3.11 7.05 -7.35
CA SER A 87 -2.51 8.08 -8.20
C SER A 87 -1.00 7.85 -8.21
N ALA A 88 -0.44 7.52 -9.36
CA ALA A 88 1.00 7.59 -9.57
C ALA A 88 1.39 9.07 -9.42
N MET A 89 2.22 9.36 -8.42
CA MET A 89 2.82 10.67 -8.19
C MET A 89 4.07 10.84 -9.07
#